data_AF-A0A7J8X2J5-F1
#
_entry.id   AF-A0A7J8X2J5-F1
#
_cell.length_a   1.000
_cell.length_b   1.000
_cell.length_c   1.000
_cell.angle_alpha   90.00
_cell.angle_beta   90.00
_cell.angle_gamma   90.00
#
_symmetry.space_group_name_H-M   'P 1'
#
loop_
_entity.id
_entity.type
_entity.pdbx_description
1 polymer ?
#
loop_
_entity_poly.entity_id
_entity_poly.type
_entity_poly.pdbx_seq_one_letter_code
_entity_poly.pdbx_strand_id
1 'polypeptide(L)'
;NQIRDQSLTRIKSNIELLVATHGGKKVVVLPHSMGVQYFLHFMKWVETPAPRGGGGGPDWCAKHIKAIMNIGAPFLGSPKSIALHFSIEVRDIAALRAQAPGLLDKDVLGLQTFKHLMRMFRTWDATFSMIPKGGETIWGGLDWSPETETVNNSAKKGTDNSTRNTGGNGNICDTKGVNYGRLISFSKDWAETHSSKIERVDFKHVAKDDKLTNSSNCDIWLEYHEMGNRAIKAVADHKVYTAGSILDLLHYVAPKLMARGASHFSYGIADDLDDPKYDQYKYWSNPLE
;
A
#
# COMPACT_ATOMS: atom_id res chain seq x y z
N ASN A 1 -14.63 7.91 11.39
CA ASN A 1 -15.32 6.60 11.54
C ASN A 1 -15.86 6.34 12.94
N GLN A 2 -15.08 6.51 14.02
CA GLN A 2 -15.57 6.26 15.38
C GLN A 2 -16.80 7.10 15.77
N ILE A 3 -16.77 8.41 15.50
CA ILE A 3 -17.90 9.32 15.79
C ILE A 3 -19.13 8.97 14.94
N ARG A 4 -18.93 8.44 13.73
CA ARG A 4 -19.99 8.16 12.76
C ARG A 4 -20.70 6.83 13.06
N ASP A 5 -19.93 5.75 13.21
CA ASP A 5 -20.47 4.38 13.20
C ASP A 5 -20.25 3.63 14.52
N GLN A 6 -19.54 4.23 15.48
CA GLN A 6 -19.21 3.63 16.78
C GLN A 6 -18.57 2.24 16.65
N SER A 7 -17.86 1.98 15.56
CA SER A 7 -17.36 0.64 15.23
C SER A 7 -16.30 0.15 16.23
N LEU A 8 -15.41 1.03 16.71
CA LEU A 8 -14.42 0.67 17.72
C LEU A 8 -15.09 0.43 19.08
N THR A 9 -16.12 1.22 19.43
CA THR A 9 -16.95 0.96 20.62
C THR A 9 -17.61 -0.41 20.54
N ARG A 10 -18.19 -0.77 19.40
CA ARG A 10 -18.80 -2.09 19.19
C ARG A 10 -17.80 -3.22 19.38
N ILE A 11 -16.59 -3.09 18.83
CA ILE A 11 -15.51 -4.07 19.02
C ILE A 11 -15.16 -4.18 20.51
N LYS A 12 -14.95 -3.05 21.20
CA LYS A 12 -14.67 -3.01 22.64
C LYS A 12 -15.77 -3.73 23.44
N SER A 13 -17.03 -3.35 23.26
CA SER A 13 -18.16 -3.92 23.99
C SER A 13 -18.35 -5.42 23.70
N ASN A 14 -18.15 -5.86 22.45
CA ASN A 14 -18.21 -7.28 22.11
C ASN A 14 -17.12 -8.08 22.82
N ILE A 15 -15.89 -7.56 22.87
CA ILE A 15 -14.78 -8.21 23.58
C ILE A 15 -15.07 -8.28 25.09
N GLU A 16 -15.51 -7.19 25.70
CA GLU A 16 -15.86 -7.15 27.13
C GLU A 16 -16.98 -8.14 27.46
N LEU A 17 -18.01 -8.20 26.61
CA LEU A 17 -19.12 -9.15 26.74
C LEU A 17 -18.64 -10.60 26.63
N LEU A 18 -17.77 -10.90 25.67
CA LEU A 18 -17.21 -12.25 25.52
C LEU A 18 -16.40 -12.65 26.75
N VAL A 19 -15.56 -11.75 27.28
CA VAL A 19 -14.78 -12.03 28.51
C VAL A 19 -15.70 -12.25 29.70
N ALA A 20 -16.73 -11.41 29.87
CA ALA A 20 -17.68 -11.54 30.98
C ALA A 20 -18.49 -12.85 30.92
N THR A 21 -18.96 -13.24 29.74
CA THR A 21 -19.78 -14.45 29.54
C THR A 21 -18.97 -15.75 29.61
N HIS A 22 -17.66 -15.70 29.36
CA HIS A 22 -16.77 -16.87 29.41
C HIS A 22 -15.97 -16.97 30.73
N GLY A 23 -16.50 -16.42 31.83
CA GLY A 23 -15.91 -16.54 33.16
C GLY A 23 -14.57 -15.83 33.31
N GLY A 24 -14.41 -14.67 32.66
CA GLY A 24 -13.18 -13.87 32.70
C GLY A 24 -12.07 -14.39 31.77
N LYS A 25 -12.34 -15.39 30.92
CA LYS A 25 -11.36 -15.87 29.94
C LYS A 25 -11.14 -14.82 28.85
N LYS A 26 -9.87 -14.45 28.66
CA LYS A 26 -9.41 -13.50 27.63
C LYS A 26 -9.68 -14.03 26.22
N VAL A 27 -9.99 -13.15 25.28
CA VAL A 27 -10.32 -13.51 23.89
C VAL A 27 -9.06 -13.74 23.04
N VAL A 28 -9.17 -14.60 22.04
CA VAL A 28 -8.17 -14.71 20.96
C VAL A 28 -8.71 -13.98 19.73
N VAL A 29 -7.92 -13.08 19.16
CA VAL A 29 -8.36 -12.24 18.02
C VAL A 29 -7.62 -12.69 16.76
N LEU A 30 -8.36 -12.87 15.65
CA LEU A 30 -7.82 -13.30 14.36
C LEU A 30 -8.05 -12.21 13.30
N PRO A 31 -7.29 -11.11 13.32
CA PRO A 31 -7.42 -10.09 12.29
C PRO A 31 -6.80 -10.57 10.97
N HIS A 32 -7.48 -10.28 9.86
CA HIS A 32 -7.08 -10.69 8.51
C HIS A 32 -6.84 -9.49 7.59
N SER A 33 -5.77 -9.54 6.79
CA SER A 33 -5.42 -8.52 5.80
C SER A 33 -5.36 -7.11 6.42
N MET A 34 -5.99 -6.11 5.80
CA MET A 34 -6.10 -4.75 6.34
C MET A 34 -6.70 -4.70 7.75
N GLY A 35 -7.51 -5.69 8.15
CA GLY A 35 -8.06 -5.81 9.50
C GLY A 35 -6.98 -5.83 10.58
N VAL A 36 -5.76 -6.25 10.24
CA VAL A 36 -4.60 -6.21 11.17
C VAL A 36 -4.19 -4.77 11.50
N GLN A 37 -4.08 -3.89 10.50
CA GLN A 37 -3.79 -2.47 10.74
C GLN A 37 -4.93 -1.79 11.51
N TYR A 38 -6.17 -2.15 11.19
CA TYR A 38 -7.34 -1.63 11.90
C TYR A 38 -7.36 -2.07 13.36
N PHE A 39 -6.97 -3.32 13.64
CA PHE A 39 -6.88 -3.85 15.00
C PHE A 39 -5.71 -3.22 15.78
N LEU A 40 -4.58 -2.96 15.12
CA LEU A 40 -3.46 -2.21 15.71
C LEU A 40 -3.93 -0.82 16.20
N HIS A 41 -4.64 -0.09 15.34
CA HIS A 41 -5.26 1.18 15.70
C HIS A 41 -6.26 1.04 16.86
N PHE A 42 -7.08 -0.01 16.85
CA PHE A 42 -8.05 -0.29 17.93
C PHE A 42 -7.36 -0.47 19.29
N MET A 43 -6.24 -1.20 19.36
CA MET A 43 -5.51 -1.42 20.62
C MET A 43 -5.01 -0.11 21.24
N LYS A 44 -4.41 0.78 20.44
CA LYS A 44 -4.01 2.11 20.91
C LYS A 44 -5.22 2.97 21.28
N TRP A 45 -6.27 2.95 20.45
CA TRP A 45 -7.49 3.71 20.71
C TRP A 45 -8.16 3.29 22.02
N VAL A 46 -8.31 1.99 22.30
CA VAL A 46 -9.07 1.50 23.45
C VAL A 46 -8.39 1.83 24.78
N GLU A 47 -7.06 1.83 24.83
CA GLU A 47 -6.29 2.19 26.03
C GLU A 47 -6.18 3.70 26.25
N THR A 48 -6.32 4.49 25.18
CA THR A 48 -6.30 5.95 25.26
C THR A 48 -7.51 6.50 26.04
N PRO A 49 -7.33 7.43 26.99
CA PRO A 49 -8.43 8.03 27.76
C PRO A 49 -9.50 8.70 26.91
N ALA A 50 -10.74 8.68 27.39
CA ALA A 50 -11.83 9.48 26.81
C ALA A 50 -11.56 10.99 27.03
N PRO A 51 -11.93 11.88 26.09
CA PRO A 51 -12.74 11.64 24.88
C PRO A 51 -11.91 11.25 23.64
N ARG A 52 -10.57 11.20 23.72
CA ARG A 52 -9.69 10.97 22.57
C ARG A 52 -9.70 9.50 22.11
N GLY A 53 -9.77 8.58 23.07
CA GLY A 53 -9.81 7.14 22.84
C GLY A 53 -11.08 6.47 23.35
N GLY A 54 -10.99 5.16 23.56
CA GLY A 54 -12.06 4.30 24.03
C GLY A 54 -12.19 4.23 25.55
N GLY A 55 -11.27 4.83 26.32
CA GLY A 55 -11.36 4.93 27.78
C GLY A 55 -11.43 3.56 28.47
N GLY A 56 -10.77 2.54 27.93
CA GLY A 56 -10.65 1.22 28.53
C GLY A 56 -9.65 1.14 29.69
N GLY A 57 -8.76 2.13 29.78
CA GLY A 57 -7.62 2.15 30.71
C GLY A 57 -6.36 1.51 30.09
N PRO A 58 -5.17 1.80 30.65
CA PRO A 58 -3.89 1.39 30.06
C PRO A 58 -3.70 -0.14 30.01
N ASP A 59 -4.35 -0.88 30.89
CA ASP A 59 -4.25 -2.35 30.95
C ASP A 59 -5.40 -3.06 30.22
N TRP A 60 -6.17 -2.35 29.39
CA TRP A 60 -7.36 -2.93 28.78
C TRP A 60 -7.02 -4.11 27.87
N CYS A 61 -6.00 -4.00 27.00
CA CYS A 61 -5.61 -5.10 26.13
C CYS A 61 -5.06 -6.26 26.96
N ALA A 62 -4.22 -5.97 27.95
CA ALA A 62 -3.68 -6.97 28.86
C ALA A 62 -4.77 -7.73 29.62
N LYS A 63 -5.87 -7.08 30.00
CA LYS A 63 -7.01 -7.68 30.71
C LYS A 63 -7.89 -8.53 29.81
N HIS A 64 -8.13 -8.14 28.56
CA HIS A 64 -9.16 -8.76 27.72
C HIS A 64 -8.62 -9.64 26.59
N ILE A 65 -7.39 -9.43 26.12
CA ILE A 65 -6.82 -10.14 24.96
C ILE A 65 -5.81 -11.18 25.43
N LYS A 66 -5.98 -12.43 25.00
CA LYS A 66 -5.06 -13.53 25.28
C LYS A 66 -3.93 -13.59 24.26
N ALA A 67 -4.30 -13.53 22.99
CA ALA A 67 -3.41 -13.70 21.86
C ALA A 67 -4.04 -13.07 20.61
N ILE A 68 -3.19 -12.66 19.67
CA ILE A 68 -3.59 -12.14 18.37
C ILE A 68 -2.90 -12.99 17.31
N MET A 69 -3.67 -13.58 16.41
CA MET A 69 -3.17 -14.39 15.31
C MET A 69 -3.46 -13.66 14.00
N ASN A 70 -2.49 -12.90 13.51
CA ASN A 70 -2.63 -12.13 12.29
C ASN A 70 -2.56 -13.05 11.06
N ILE A 71 -3.49 -12.86 10.12
CA ILE A 71 -3.50 -13.59 8.84
C ILE A 71 -3.24 -12.59 7.71
N GLY A 72 -2.12 -12.73 7.00
CA GLY A 72 -1.77 -11.87 5.86
C GLY A 72 -1.59 -10.39 6.24
N ALA A 73 -0.88 -10.10 7.33
CA ALA A 73 -0.72 -8.76 7.90
C ALA A 73 0.12 -7.80 7.04
N PRO A 74 -0.45 -6.72 6.48
CA PRO A 74 0.31 -5.72 5.76
C PRO A 74 0.74 -4.58 6.70
N PHE A 75 1.46 -4.88 7.79
CA PHE A 75 1.85 -3.86 8.80
C PHE A 75 2.51 -2.62 8.17
N LEU A 76 3.47 -2.87 7.29
CA LEU A 76 4.26 -1.85 6.60
C LEU A 76 3.62 -1.40 5.28
N GLY A 77 2.38 -1.84 4.99
CA GLY A 77 1.73 -1.63 3.70
C GLY A 77 1.98 -2.77 2.71
N SER A 78 1.57 -2.55 1.46
CA SER A 78 1.70 -3.52 0.37
C SER A 78 1.93 -2.77 -0.95
N PRO A 79 2.93 -3.17 -1.78
CA PRO A 79 3.13 -2.59 -3.11
C PRO A 79 1.90 -2.69 -4.02
N LYS A 80 1.02 -3.69 -3.78
CA LYS A 80 -0.25 -3.85 -4.51
C LYS A 80 -1.18 -2.65 -4.33
N SER A 81 -1.09 -1.93 -3.20
CA SER A 81 -1.90 -0.73 -2.99
C SER A 81 -1.52 0.38 -3.97
N ILE A 82 -0.24 0.48 -4.35
CA ILE A 82 0.25 1.47 -5.31
C ILE A 82 -0.40 1.22 -6.68
N ALA A 83 -0.33 -0.01 -7.18
CA ALA A 83 -0.96 -0.39 -8.45
C ALA A 83 -2.47 -0.05 -8.46
N LEU A 84 -3.15 -0.23 -7.33
CA LEU A 84 -4.57 0.11 -7.22
C LEU A 84 -4.87 1.62 -7.35
N HIS A 85 -3.97 2.49 -6.89
CA HIS A 85 -4.15 3.95 -7.01
C HIS A 85 -3.85 4.51 -8.41
N PHE A 86 -2.97 3.85 -9.17
CA PHE A 86 -2.51 4.30 -10.48
C PHE A 86 -3.19 3.61 -11.66
N SER A 87 -3.27 2.27 -11.63
CA SER A 87 -3.68 1.47 -12.79
C SER A 87 -4.94 0.62 -12.54
N ILE A 88 -5.38 0.49 -11.28
CA ILE A 88 -6.37 -0.53 -10.86
C ILE A 88 -5.99 -1.92 -11.42
N GLU A 89 -4.70 -2.19 -11.52
CA GLU A 89 -4.20 -3.51 -11.89
C GLU A 89 -4.28 -4.42 -10.68
N VAL A 90 -5.50 -4.81 -10.33
CA VAL A 90 -5.73 -5.94 -9.45
C VAL A 90 -5.85 -7.14 -10.38
N ARG A 91 -5.06 -8.20 -10.14
CA ARG A 91 -5.30 -9.51 -10.78
C ARG A 91 -6.78 -9.93 -10.67
N ASP A 92 -7.44 -9.51 -9.60
CA ASP A 92 -8.87 -9.74 -9.33
C ASP A 92 -9.80 -8.97 -10.29
N ILE A 93 -9.36 -7.83 -10.86
CA ILE A 93 -10.09 -7.08 -11.91
C ILE A 93 -9.71 -7.56 -13.31
N ALA A 94 -8.49 -8.07 -13.51
CA ALA A 94 -8.17 -8.86 -14.71
C ALA A 94 -8.99 -10.16 -14.76
N ALA A 95 -9.18 -10.81 -13.60
CA ALA A 95 -10.08 -11.95 -13.44
C ALA A 95 -11.55 -11.55 -13.64
N LEU A 96 -12.00 -10.42 -13.09
CA LEU A 96 -13.35 -9.88 -13.34
C LEU A 96 -13.57 -9.54 -14.82
N ARG A 97 -12.56 -8.96 -15.49
CA ARG A 97 -12.53 -8.75 -16.96
C ARG A 97 -12.62 -10.06 -17.72
N ALA A 98 -11.88 -11.08 -17.30
CA ALA A 98 -11.89 -12.40 -17.90
C ALA A 98 -13.21 -13.17 -17.67
N GLN A 99 -13.90 -12.92 -16.55
CA GLN A 99 -15.12 -13.65 -16.16
C GLN A 99 -16.41 -12.98 -16.68
N ALA A 100 -16.37 -11.68 -17.02
CA ALA A 100 -17.50 -10.94 -17.58
C ALA A 100 -17.11 -10.08 -18.80
N PRO A 101 -16.73 -10.72 -19.93
CA PRO A 101 -16.33 -10.02 -21.16
C PRO A 101 -17.38 -8.99 -21.61
N GLY A 102 -18.67 -9.36 -21.61
CA GLY A 102 -19.75 -8.49 -22.11
C GLY A 102 -20.06 -7.20 -21.30
N LEU A 103 -19.56 -7.06 -20.07
CA LEU A 103 -19.77 -5.85 -19.25
C LEU A 103 -18.69 -4.78 -19.50
N LEU A 104 -17.50 -5.19 -19.95
CA LEU A 104 -16.32 -4.34 -20.12
C LEU A 104 -15.83 -4.24 -21.58
N ASP A 105 -16.31 -5.11 -22.49
CA ASP A 105 -15.89 -5.20 -23.90
C ASP A 105 -16.50 -4.14 -24.83
N LYS A 106 -17.36 -3.24 -24.34
CA LYS A 106 -17.73 -2.05 -25.12
C LYS A 106 -16.74 -0.96 -24.75
N ASP A 107 -15.81 -0.61 -25.64
CA ASP A 107 -14.70 0.34 -25.41
C ASP A 107 -15.08 1.62 -24.62
N VAL A 108 -16.29 2.13 -24.85
CA VAL A 108 -16.84 3.30 -24.13
C VAL A 108 -17.29 2.94 -22.70
N LEU A 109 -17.99 1.82 -22.51
CA LEU A 109 -18.41 1.35 -21.18
C LEU A 109 -17.21 0.85 -20.35
N GLY A 110 -16.21 0.23 -20.97
CA GLY A 110 -14.98 -0.18 -20.32
C GLY A 110 -14.20 1.00 -19.74
N LEU A 111 -14.04 2.08 -20.52
CA LEU A 111 -13.37 3.29 -20.07
C LEU A 111 -14.17 4.05 -19.00
N GLN A 112 -15.49 4.16 -19.15
CA GLN A 112 -16.36 4.80 -18.15
C GLN A 112 -16.43 4.00 -16.84
N THR A 113 -16.51 2.67 -16.92
CA THR A 113 -16.49 1.79 -15.76
C THR A 113 -15.13 1.85 -15.06
N PHE A 114 -14.05 1.88 -15.82
CA PHE A 114 -12.71 2.08 -15.28
C PHE A 114 -12.58 3.41 -14.53
N LYS A 115 -13.09 4.52 -15.10
CA LYS A 115 -13.09 5.83 -14.43
C LYS A 115 -13.91 5.82 -13.13
N HIS A 116 -15.06 5.14 -13.10
CA HIS A 116 -15.84 4.95 -11.88
C HIS A 116 -15.09 4.15 -10.81
N LEU A 117 -14.46 3.04 -11.21
CA LEU A 117 -13.64 2.23 -10.30
C LEU A 117 -12.46 3.03 -9.76
N MET A 118 -11.81 3.84 -10.59
CA MET A 118 -10.70 4.72 -10.17
C MET A 118 -11.19 5.71 -9.11
N ARG A 119 -12.33 6.35 -9.36
CA ARG A 119 -12.95 7.26 -8.41
C ARG A 119 -13.28 6.55 -7.10
N MET A 120 -13.86 5.35 -7.16
CA MET A 120 -14.19 4.56 -5.98
C MET A 120 -12.94 4.20 -5.15
N PHE A 121 -11.94 3.54 -5.75
CA PHE A 121 -10.73 3.13 -5.04
C PHE A 121 -9.95 4.33 -4.48
N ARG A 122 -9.98 5.48 -5.16
CA ARG A 122 -9.40 6.73 -4.66
C ARG A 122 -10.21 7.40 -3.55
N THR A 123 -11.43 6.96 -3.28
CA THR A 123 -12.21 7.38 -2.09
C THR A 123 -12.12 6.36 -0.96
N TRP A 124 -11.61 5.15 -1.22
CA TRP A 124 -11.47 4.11 -0.22
C TRP A 124 -10.16 4.28 0.55
N ASP A 125 -10.25 4.92 1.70
CA ASP A 125 -9.12 5.14 2.61
C ASP A 125 -8.46 3.82 3.08
N ALA A 126 -9.19 2.71 2.99
CA ALA A 126 -8.69 1.34 3.17
C ALA A 126 -7.50 0.99 2.25
N THR A 127 -7.52 1.46 1.01
CA THR A 127 -6.42 1.21 0.07
C THR A 127 -5.24 2.12 0.41
N PHE A 128 -5.53 3.35 0.83
CA PHE A 128 -4.53 4.34 1.18
C PHE A 128 -3.75 3.99 2.47
N SER A 129 -4.42 3.36 3.45
CA SER A 129 -3.76 2.86 4.68
C SER A 129 -2.67 1.81 4.42
N MET A 130 -2.71 1.19 3.25
CA MET A 130 -1.80 0.14 2.81
C MET A 130 -0.68 0.63 1.89
N ILE A 131 -0.51 1.94 1.69
CA ILE A 131 0.68 2.47 1.02
C ILE A 131 1.93 2.07 1.82
N PRO A 132 3.03 1.65 1.16
CA PRO A 132 4.29 1.32 1.81
C PRO A 132 4.77 2.38 2.82
N LYS A 133 5.08 1.92 4.03
CA LYS A 133 5.57 2.71 5.17
C LYS A 133 7.04 2.40 5.41
N GLY A 134 7.79 3.40 5.85
CA GLY A 134 9.22 3.26 6.16
C GLY A 134 10.17 3.54 5.00
N GLY A 135 9.65 4.01 3.86
CA GLY A 135 10.48 4.45 2.73
C GLY A 135 11.46 3.39 2.23
N GLU A 136 12.59 3.85 1.69
CA GLU A 136 13.62 2.97 1.14
C GLU A 136 14.28 2.10 2.21
N THR A 137 14.37 2.57 3.46
CA THR A 137 14.93 1.82 4.60
C THR A 137 14.28 0.45 4.79
N ILE A 138 12.97 0.35 4.55
CA ILE A 138 12.22 -0.90 4.68
C ILE A 138 12.06 -1.62 3.34
N TRP A 139 11.77 -0.87 2.28
CA TRP A 139 11.28 -1.43 1.02
C TRP A 139 12.35 -1.57 -0.07
N GLY A 140 13.57 -1.13 0.18
CA GLY A 140 14.62 -1.15 -0.83
C GLY A 140 14.70 0.14 -1.65
N GLY A 141 15.86 0.29 -2.31
CA GLY A 141 16.18 1.39 -3.20
C GLY A 141 16.36 0.93 -4.65
N LEU A 142 17.08 1.73 -5.43
CA LEU A 142 17.36 1.44 -6.85
C LEU A 142 18.24 0.19 -7.07
N ASP A 143 19.05 -0.18 -6.08
CA ASP A 143 20.08 -1.21 -6.19
C ASP A 143 19.95 -2.36 -5.20
N TRP A 144 19.06 -2.24 -4.22
CA TRP A 144 18.88 -3.25 -3.19
C TRP A 144 17.43 -3.38 -2.81
N SER A 145 17.11 -4.53 -2.25
CA SER A 145 15.80 -4.82 -1.69
C SER A 145 15.86 -5.94 -0.66
N PRO A 146 14.90 -6.02 0.29
CA PRO A 146 14.95 -7.03 1.35
C PRO A 146 14.95 -8.47 0.84
N GLU A 147 14.32 -8.74 -0.30
CA GLU A 147 14.20 -10.08 -0.86
C GLU A 147 15.46 -10.57 -1.59
N THR A 148 16.32 -9.68 -2.07
CA THR A 148 17.56 -10.10 -2.76
C THR A 148 18.55 -10.78 -1.82
N GLU A 149 18.55 -10.43 -0.53
CA GLU A 149 19.35 -11.13 0.49
C GLU A 149 18.78 -12.51 0.88
N THR A 150 17.45 -12.69 0.78
CA THR A 150 16.79 -13.94 1.18
C THR A 150 16.77 -14.99 0.07
N VAL A 151 16.80 -14.59 -1.20
CA VAL A 151 16.88 -15.53 -2.35
C VAL A 151 18.23 -16.27 -2.36
N ASN A 152 19.33 -15.64 -1.93
CA ASN A 152 20.63 -16.30 -1.82
C ASN A 152 20.69 -17.42 -0.75
N ASN A 153 19.78 -17.41 0.23
CA ASN A 153 19.73 -18.41 1.31
C ASN A 153 18.64 -19.48 1.14
N SER A 154 17.76 -19.34 0.13
CA SER A 154 16.56 -20.16 -0.01
C SER A 154 16.46 -20.92 -1.34
N ALA A 155 17.59 -21.12 -2.04
CA ALA A 155 17.71 -22.12 -3.10
C ALA A 155 17.56 -23.55 -2.53
N LYS A 156 16.35 -23.89 -2.06
CA LYS A 156 15.88 -25.27 -1.99
C LYS A 156 15.90 -25.77 -3.44
N LYS A 157 16.87 -26.62 -3.74
CA LYS A 157 16.91 -27.47 -4.94
C LYS A 157 15.53 -28.10 -5.13
N GLY A 158 14.73 -27.53 -6.02
CA GLY A 158 13.62 -28.23 -6.64
C GLY A 158 14.23 -29.31 -7.51
N THR A 159 13.96 -30.58 -7.17
CA THR A 159 14.36 -31.73 -7.96
C THR A 159 13.49 -31.79 -9.21
N ASP A 160 13.87 -31.05 -10.25
CA ASP A 160 13.31 -31.25 -11.58
C ASP A 160 14.07 -32.39 -12.27
N ASN A 161 13.40 -33.53 -12.37
CA ASN A 161 13.78 -34.61 -13.27
C ASN A 161 13.58 -34.13 -14.72
N SER A 162 14.62 -33.54 -15.30
CA SER A 162 14.77 -33.52 -16.75
C SER A 162 16.21 -33.81 -17.15
N THR A 163 16.30 -34.84 -17.98
CA THR A 163 17.41 -35.47 -18.68
C THR A 163 18.63 -34.59 -18.97
N ARG A 164 19.80 -35.13 -18.62
CA ARG A 164 21.18 -34.72 -18.98
C ARG A 164 21.31 -33.99 -20.33
N ASN A 165 22.09 -32.91 -20.32
CA ASN A 165 23.23 -32.82 -21.24
C ASN A 165 24.41 -32.04 -20.63
N THR A 166 25.59 -32.47 -21.01
CA THR A 166 26.93 -32.30 -20.41
C THR A 166 27.62 -30.96 -20.69
N GLY A 167 28.43 -30.53 -19.71
CA GLY A 167 29.77 -29.98 -19.94
C GLY A 167 29.91 -28.48 -20.18
N GLY A 168 30.32 -27.73 -19.15
CA GLY A 168 30.78 -26.36 -19.29
C GLY A 168 31.14 -25.75 -17.93
N ASN A 169 32.44 -25.69 -17.63
CA ASN A 169 33.00 -24.99 -16.48
C ASN A 169 33.04 -23.49 -16.81
N GLY A 170 32.24 -22.65 -16.15
CA GLY A 170 32.25 -21.21 -16.43
C GLY A 170 31.15 -20.42 -15.75
N ASN A 171 31.58 -19.65 -14.74
CA ASN A 171 30.91 -18.54 -14.05
C ASN A 171 29.59 -18.83 -13.32
N ILE A 172 29.61 -18.48 -12.02
CA ILE A 172 28.44 -18.12 -11.23
C ILE A 172 27.55 -17.25 -12.12
N CYS A 173 26.41 -17.80 -12.51
CA CYS A 173 25.38 -17.07 -13.20
C CYS A 173 24.86 -16.02 -12.23
N ASP A 174 25.35 -14.79 -12.38
CA ASP A 174 24.64 -13.57 -11.99
C ASP A 174 23.29 -13.59 -12.74
N THR A 175 22.33 -14.35 -12.22
CA THR A 175 20.96 -14.26 -12.67
C THR A 175 20.53 -12.86 -12.28
N LYS A 176 20.53 -11.96 -13.28
CA LYS A 176 20.03 -10.58 -13.20
C LYS A 176 18.63 -10.61 -12.57
N GLY A 177 18.60 -10.53 -11.25
CA GLY A 177 17.37 -10.53 -10.48
C GLY A 177 16.65 -9.21 -10.72
N VAL A 178 15.32 -9.28 -10.84
CA VAL A 178 14.49 -8.08 -10.78
C VAL A 178 14.68 -7.48 -9.39
N ASN A 179 15.12 -6.23 -9.29
CA ASN A 179 15.19 -5.53 -8.01
C ASN A 179 13.78 -5.09 -7.61
N TYR A 180 13.19 -5.68 -6.57
CA TYR A 180 11.83 -5.31 -6.14
C TYR A 180 11.77 -4.07 -5.24
N GLY A 181 12.91 -3.43 -4.91
CA GLY A 181 12.95 -2.08 -4.35
C GLY A 181 12.43 -1.01 -5.33
N ARG A 182 12.39 -1.36 -6.62
CA ARG A 182 11.78 -0.59 -7.70
C ARG A 182 10.27 -0.89 -7.77
N LEU A 183 9.48 -0.18 -6.95
CA LEU A 183 8.04 -0.40 -6.82
C LEU A 183 7.24 -0.11 -8.11
N ILE A 184 7.66 0.88 -8.90
CA ILE A 184 7.13 1.14 -10.25
C ILE A 184 8.30 1.26 -11.22
N SER A 185 8.17 0.64 -12.40
CA SER A 185 9.10 0.80 -13.52
C SER A 185 8.34 0.95 -14.84
N PHE A 186 8.59 2.03 -15.59
CA PHE A 186 7.94 2.34 -16.88
C PHE A 186 8.60 1.64 -18.09
N SER A 187 8.96 0.37 -17.94
CA SER A 187 9.34 -0.60 -19.00
C SER A 187 10.03 -1.77 -18.31
N LYS A 188 9.99 -2.94 -18.94
CA LYS A 188 10.83 -4.08 -18.54
C LYS A 188 12.32 -3.72 -18.59
N ASP A 189 12.72 -2.94 -19.58
CA ASP A 189 14.13 -2.54 -19.74
C ASP A 189 14.61 -1.73 -18.53
N TRP A 190 13.79 -0.80 -18.02
CA TRP A 190 14.13 0.00 -16.85
C TRP A 190 14.09 -0.80 -15.54
N ALA A 191 13.26 -1.85 -15.47
CA ALA A 191 13.23 -2.75 -14.33
C ALA A 191 14.55 -3.52 -14.18
N GLU A 192 15.18 -3.92 -15.29
CA GLU A 192 16.40 -4.75 -15.32
C GLU A 192 17.70 -3.95 -15.49
N THR A 193 17.61 -2.67 -15.85
CA THR A 193 18.79 -1.81 -16.09
C THR A 193 19.53 -1.49 -14.78
N HIS A 194 20.86 -1.49 -14.82
CA HIS A 194 21.70 -1.10 -13.68
C HIS A 194 21.47 0.38 -13.30
N SER A 195 21.41 0.73 -12.00
CA SER A 195 21.04 2.09 -11.55
C SER A 195 21.87 3.21 -12.16
N SER A 196 23.16 2.97 -12.40
CA SER A 196 24.07 3.96 -13.01
C SER A 196 23.64 4.43 -14.40
N LYS A 197 22.77 3.67 -15.09
CA LYS A 197 22.23 4.02 -16.41
C LYS A 197 20.81 4.62 -16.33
N ILE A 198 20.24 4.71 -15.13
CA ILE A 198 18.90 5.24 -14.91
C ILE A 198 19.01 6.74 -14.60
N GLU A 199 18.90 7.55 -15.64
CA GLU A 199 18.70 8.99 -15.47
C GLU A 199 17.24 9.26 -15.09
N ARG A 200 17.02 9.85 -13.90
CA ARG A 200 15.70 10.20 -13.37
C ARG A 200 15.44 11.69 -13.55
N VAL A 201 14.40 12.04 -14.31
CA VAL A 201 13.95 13.43 -14.46
C VAL A 201 13.21 13.87 -13.19
N ASP A 202 13.49 15.07 -12.69
CA ASP A 202 12.70 15.67 -11.61
C ASP A 202 11.36 16.16 -12.16
N PHE A 203 10.28 15.44 -11.82
CA PHE A 203 8.92 15.74 -12.26
C PHE A 203 8.21 16.74 -11.35
N LYS A 204 8.69 16.99 -10.13
CA LYS A 204 7.95 17.71 -9.07
C LYS A 204 7.60 19.14 -9.47
N HIS A 205 8.46 19.77 -10.27
CA HIS A 205 8.34 21.17 -10.69
C HIS A 205 7.76 21.35 -12.10
N VAL A 206 7.39 20.27 -12.79
CA VAL A 206 6.82 20.36 -14.13
C VAL A 206 5.38 20.85 -14.05
N ALA A 207 5.10 21.98 -14.71
CA ALA A 207 3.76 22.56 -14.76
C ALA A 207 2.76 21.60 -15.41
N LYS A 208 1.57 21.48 -14.82
CA LYS A 208 0.50 20.61 -15.32
C LYS A 208 -0.34 21.24 -16.44
N ASP A 209 -0.20 22.55 -16.65
CA ASP A 209 -1.15 23.42 -17.38
C ASP A 209 -1.09 23.39 -18.92
N ASP A 210 -0.81 22.24 -19.54
CA ASP A 210 -1.21 22.07 -20.94
C ASP A 210 -2.67 21.64 -20.96
N LYS A 211 -3.57 22.63 -21.00
CA LYS A 211 -5.03 22.45 -21.12
C LYS A 211 -5.34 21.51 -22.30
N LEU A 212 -5.63 20.24 -22.00
CA LEU A 212 -6.41 19.42 -22.90
C LEU A 212 -7.82 19.99 -22.86
N THR A 213 -8.18 20.79 -23.86
CA THR A 213 -9.54 21.34 -24.03
C THR A 213 -10.55 20.22 -23.90
N ASN A 214 -11.52 20.38 -22.99
CA ASN A 214 -12.67 19.48 -22.78
C ASN A 214 -13.25 18.98 -24.12
N SER A 215 -12.83 17.81 -24.58
CA SER A 215 -13.39 17.18 -25.79
C SER A 215 -14.10 15.87 -25.49
N SER A 216 -14.19 15.45 -24.22
CA SER A 216 -14.99 14.29 -23.84
C SER A 216 -16.06 14.70 -22.85
N ASN A 217 -17.30 14.62 -23.29
CA ASN A 217 -18.52 14.73 -22.50
C ASN A 217 -18.61 13.51 -21.54
N CYS A 218 -17.75 13.50 -20.53
CA CYS A 218 -17.59 12.40 -19.58
C CYS A 218 -17.72 12.97 -18.18
N ASP A 219 -18.79 12.60 -17.48
CA ASP A 219 -19.20 13.15 -16.18
C ASP A 219 -18.24 12.82 -15.01
N ILE A 220 -17.13 12.12 -15.26
CA ILE A 220 -16.20 11.66 -14.23
C ILE A 220 -14.83 12.29 -14.45
N TRP A 221 -14.59 13.36 -13.71
CA TRP A 221 -13.30 14.05 -13.67
C TRP A 221 -12.40 13.49 -12.56
N LEU A 222 -11.23 12.98 -12.94
CA LEU A 222 -10.17 12.55 -12.02
C LEU A 222 -8.99 13.53 -12.12
N GLU A 223 -8.19 13.64 -11.06
CA GLU A 223 -6.99 14.50 -11.01
C GLU A 223 -5.97 14.23 -12.13
N TYR A 224 -5.95 13.01 -12.69
CA TYR A 224 -5.16 12.70 -13.90
C TYR A 224 -5.54 13.54 -15.12
N HIS A 225 -6.82 13.91 -15.25
CA HIS A 225 -7.29 14.73 -16.37
C HIS A 225 -6.81 16.18 -16.24
N GLU A 226 -6.32 16.58 -15.05
CA GLU A 226 -5.67 17.87 -14.82
C GLU A 226 -4.19 17.85 -15.26
N MET A 227 -3.63 16.70 -15.65
CA MET A 227 -2.25 16.58 -16.12
C MET A 227 -2.16 16.69 -17.64
N GLY A 228 -1.44 17.72 -18.12
CA GLY A 228 -1.07 17.84 -19.52
C GLY A 228 0.00 16.84 -19.97
N ASN A 229 0.19 16.71 -21.28
CA ASN A 229 1.15 15.76 -21.88
C ASN A 229 2.59 15.95 -21.37
N ARG A 230 3.01 17.18 -21.07
CA ARG A 230 4.33 17.47 -20.48
C ARG A 230 4.50 16.86 -19.09
N ALA A 231 3.47 16.97 -18.24
CA ALA A 231 3.46 16.39 -16.91
C ALA A 231 3.46 14.84 -16.95
N ILE A 232 2.67 14.25 -17.86
CA ILE A 232 2.64 12.80 -18.07
C ILE A 232 4.01 12.30 -18.54
N LYS A 233 4.61 13.01 -19.51
CA LYS A 233 5.95 12.68 -20.01
C LYS A 233 7.00 12.76 -18.91
N ALA A 234 6.98 13.81 -18.08
CA ALA A 234 7.93 13.94 -16.97
C ALA A 234 7.81 12.79 -15.95
N VAL A 235 6.59 12.36 -15.63
CA VAL A 235 6.35 11.19 -14.76
C VAL A 235 6.89 9.91 -15.38
N ALA A 236 6.69 9.71 -16.68
CA ALA A 236 7.23 8.55 -17.40
C ALA A 236 8.77 8.59 -17.50
N ASP A 237 9.34 9.77 -17.75
CA ASP A 237 10.79 10.00 -17.89
C ASP A 237 11.55 9.89 -16.55
N HIS A 238 10.86 9.88 -15.41
CA HIS A 238 11.44 9.48 -14.13
C HIS A 238 11.80 7.98 -14.11
N LYS A 239 11.20 7.18 -15.00
CA LYS A 239 11.44 5.74 -15.28
C LYS A 239 11.13 4.78 -14.14
N VAL A 240 11.66 5.02 -12.94
CA VAL A 240 11.61 4.10 -11.80
C VAL A 240 11.27 4.84 -10.51
N TYR A 241 10.32 4.30 -9.75
CA TYR A 241 9.92 4.82 -8.44
C TYR A 241 10.16 3.78 -7.35
N THR A 242 10.83 4.22 -6.29
CA THR A 242 11.07 3.51 -5.03
C THR A 242 10.05 3.92 -3.98
N ALA A 243 10.08 3.27 -2.81
CA ALA A 243 9.27 3.67 -1.66
C ALA A 243 9.52 5.11 -1.17
N GLY A 244 10.71 5.67 -1.43
CA GLY A 244 11.01 7.08 -1.13
C GLY A 244 10.29 8.05 -2.08
N SER A 245 10.32 7.75 -3.39
CA SER A 245 9.74 8.61 -4.43
C SER A 245 8.24 8.41 -4.68
N ILE A 246 7.64 7.31 -4.19
CA ILE A 246 6.24 7.00 -4.52
C ILE A 246 5.25 7.98 -3.89
N LEU A 247 5.54 8.45 -2.68
CA LEU A 247 4.74 9.47 -2.03
C LEU A 247 4.82 10.78 -2.81
N ASP A 248 5.99 11.16 -3.30
CA ASP A 248 6.16 12.33 -4.17
C ASP A 248 5.34 12.20 -5.46
N LEU A 249 5.36 11.02 -6.08
CA LEU A 249 4.55 10.74 -7.27
C LEU A 249 3.06 10.90 -6.96
N LEU A 250 2.58 10.36 -5.84
CA LEU A 250 1.18 10.49 -5.45
C LEU A 250 0.80 11.95 -5.14
N HIS A 251 1.66 12.73 -4.48
CA HIS A 251 1.42 14.16 -4.25
C HIS A 251 1.33 14.92 -5.58
N TYR A 252 2.19 14.57 -6.53
CA TYR A 252 2.17 15.19 -7.85
C TYR A 252 0.93 14.79 -8.65
N VAL A 253 0.56 13.51 -8.67
CA VAL A 253 -0.48 12.97 -9.54
C VAL A 253 -1.90 13.06 -8.96
N ALA A 254 -2.01 12.97 -7.64
CA ALA A 254 -3.28 12.93 -6.92
C ALA A 254 -3.22 13.75 -5.60
N PRO A 255 -3.01 15.08 -5.68
CA PRO A 255 -2.84 15.92 -4.49
C PRO A 255 -4.04 15.93 -3.54
N LYS A 256 -5.29 15.86 -4.05
CA LYS A 256 -6.51 15.81 -3.22
C LYS A 256 -6.62 14.48 -2.47
N LEU A 257 -6.26 13.37 -3.14
CA LEU A 257 -6.13 12.06 -2.49
C LEU A 257 -5.10 12.13 -1.36
N MET A 258 -3.91 12.67 -1.63
CA MET A 258 -2.85 12.78 -0.64
C MET A 258 -3.23 13.70 0.52
N ALA A 259 -3.86 14.83 0.26
CA ALA A 259 -4.31 15.75 1.31
C ALA A 259 -5.32 15.07 2.26
N ARG A 260 -6.26 14.29 1.72
CA ARG A 260 -7.20 13.51 2.53
C ARG A 260 -6.49 12.43 3.33
N GLY A 261 -5.64 11.66 2.65
CA GLY A 261 -4.96 10.53 3.24
C GLY A 261 -3.93 10.91 4.32
N ALA A 262 -3.15 11.97 4.10
CA ALA A 262 -2.18 12.50 5.05
C ALA A 262 -2.82 13.03 6.35
N SER A 263 -4.13 13.33 6.33
CA SER A 263 -4.86 13.69 7.55
C SER A 263 -5.13 12.49 8.48
N HIS A 264 -5.06 11.27 7.94
CA HIS A 264 -5.47 10.04 8.63
C HIS A 264 -4.36 9.01 8.76
N PHE A 265 -3.36 9.05 7.90
CA PHE A 265 -2.31 8.05 7.81
C PHE A 265 -0.94 8.66 7.77
N SER A 266 0.01 7.84 8.20
CA SER A 266 1.42 8.15 8.29
C SER A 266 2.23 7.02 7.65
N TYR A 267 3.38 7.40 7.08
CA TYR A 267 4.22 6.54 6.24
C TYR A 267 5.69 6.58 6.64
N GLY A 268 6.01 7.33 7.71
CA GLY A 268 7.37 7.59 8.14
C GLY A 268 7.91 6.49 9.04
N ILE A 269 9.06 6.83 9.62
CA ILE A 269 9.72 6.12 10.72
C ILE A 269 9.92 7.16 11.81
N ALA A 270 9.65 6.80 13.06
CA ALA A 270 9.95 7.67 14.18
C ALA A 270 11.46 7.74 14.45
N ASP A 271 11.96 8.97 14.57
CA ASP A 271 13.30 9.22 15.08
C ASP A 271 13.34 9.05 16.61
N ASP A 272 12.25 9.42 17.29
CA ASP A 272 12.07 9.32 18.74
C ASP A 272 10.62 8.86 19.04
N LEU A 273 10.46 7.64 19.55
CA LEU A 273 9.15 7.04 19.84
C LEU A 273 8.40 7.75 20.98
N ASP A 274 9.10 8.54 21.80
CA ASP A 274 8.50 9.27 22.92
C ASP A 274 7.97 10.66 22.51
N ASP A 275 8.06 11.02 21.22
CA ASP A 275 7.53 12.30 20.73
C ASP A 275 6.00 12.37 20.90
N PRO A 276 5.47 13.40 21.61
CA PRO A 276 4.03 13.57 21.85
C PRO A 276 3.16 13.64 20.59
N LYS A 277 3.75 13.88 19.41
CA LYS A 277 3.00 13.82 18.15
C LYS A 277 2.39 12.43 17.91
N TYR A 278 3.03 11.36 18.38
CA TYR A 278 2.57 9.97 18.17
C TYR A 278 1.33 9.60 18.99
N ASP A 279 0.94 10.44 19.94
CA ASP A 279 -0.37 10.33 20.58
C ASP A 279 -1.51 10.59 19.60
N GLN A 280 -1.26 11.19 18.42
CA GLN A 280 -2.30 11.49 17.43
C GLN A 280 -2.78 10.23 16.71
N TYR A 281 -4.09 10.14 16.50
CA TYR A 281 -4.76 8.97 15.91
C TYR A 281 -4.22 8.57 14.53
N LYS A 282 -3.60 9.51 13.80
CA LYS A 282 -3.01 9.26 12.48
C LYS A 282 -1.78 8.35 12.50
N TYR A 283 -1.13 8.21 13.66
CA TYR A 283 0.06 7.38 13.83
C TYR A 283 -0.24 5.97 14.33
N TRP A 284 -1.36 5.77 15.02
CA TRP A 284 -1.69 4.50 15.68
C TRP A 284 -1.86 3.26 14.78
N SER A 285 -1.84 3.45 13.46
CA SER A 285 -1.89 2.35 12.47
C SER A 285 -0.55 2.11 11.75
N ASN A 286 0.48 2.89 12.06
CA ASN A 286 1.86 2.71 11.62
C ASN A 286 2.66 2.11 12.79
N PRO A 287 3.17 0.88 12.69
CA PRO A 287 3.98 0.30 13.77
C PRO A 287 5.41 0.86 13.84
N LEU A 288 5.81 1.73 12.90
CA LEU A 288 7.12 2.39 12.88
C LEU A 288 7.12 3.75 13.59
N GLU A 289 5.97 4.17 14.13
CA GLU A 289 5.69 5.48 14.74
C GLU A 289 4.80 5.30 15.98
#